data_AF-A0A4Q3IFD3-F1
#
_entry.id   AF-A0A4Q3IFD3-F1
#
_cell.length_a   1.000
_cell.length_b   1.000
_cell.length_c   1.000
_cell.angle_alpha   90.00
_cell.angle_beta   90.00
_cell.angle_gamma   90.00
#
_symmetry.space_group_name_H-M   'P 1'
#
loop_
_entity.id
_entity.type
_entity.pdbx_description
1 polymer ?
#
loop_
_entity_poly.entity_id
_entity_poly.type
_entity_poly.pdbx_seq_one_letter_code
_entity_poly.pdbx_strand_id
1 'polypeptide(L)'
;MQASYAADNLADGNTLLTFDTAPDALADLMAGNIDVILADSSYIDEAVANSGDALKTSDNEVMIGGGVGAAVRKADTELLAKLDEALAAAKADGTIDALITKHFPEREGPFYK
;
A
#
# COMPACT_ATOMS: atom_id res chain seq x y z
N MET A 1 -3.19 -7.12 -7.60
CA MET A 1 -3.80 -7.78 -6.42
C MET A 1 -5.05 -7.05 -5.95
N GLN A 2 -5.00 -5.72 -5.73
CA GLN A 2 -6.18 -4.94 -5.32
C GLN A 2 -7.35 -5.02 -6.31
N ALA A 3 -7.09 -4.87 -7.63
CA ALA A 3 -8.14 -5.01 -8.65
C ALA A 3 -8.82 -6.38 -8.62
N SER A 4 -8.07 -7.47 -8.48
CA SER A 4 -8.62 -8.82 -8.32
C SER A 4 -9.44 -8.94 -7.05
N TYR A 5 -8.93 -8.42 -5.92
CA TYR A 5 -9.68 -8.41 -4.66
C TYR A 5 -11.02 -7.69 -4.80
N ALA A 6 -11.04 -6.50 -5.41
CA ALA A 6 -12.27 -5.75 -5.65
C ALA A 6 -13.25 -6.52 -6.56
N ALA A 7 -12.76 -7.13 -7.63
CA ALA A 7 -13.58 -7.95 -8.53
C ALA A 7 -14.21 -9.15 -7.79
N ASP A 8 -13.43 -9.83 -6.95
CA ASP A 8 -13.87 -11.06 -6.27
C ASP A 8 -14.79 -10.78 -5.07
N ASN A 9 -14.66 -9.63 -4.41
CA ASN A 9 -15.33 -9.36 -3.12
C ASN A 9 -16.29 -8.18 -3.12
N LEU A 10 -16.12 -7.23 -4.05
CA LEU A 10 -16.85 -5.96 -4.04
C LEU A 10 -17.71 -5.75 -5.30
N ALA A 11 -17.67 -6.65 -6.28
CA ALA A 11 -18.43 -6.48 -7.52
C ALA A 11 -19.95 -6.56 -7.34
N ASP A 12 -20.42 -7.37 -6.39
CA ASP A 12 -21.86 -7.51 -6.16
C ASP A 12 -22.46 -6.21 -5.60
N GLY A 13 -23.44 -5.65 -6.32
CA GLY A 13 -24.09 -4.39 -5.96
C GLY A 13 -23.28 -3.11 -6.24
N ASN A 14 -22.06 -3.20 -6.77
CA ASN A 14 -21.23 -2.01 -7.09
C ASN A 14 -20.83 -1.98 -8.57
N THR A 15 -20.48 -0.77 -9.06
CA THR A 15 -19.82 -0.61 -10.36
C THR A 15 -18.32 -0.46 -10.13
N LEU A 16 -17.53 -1.39 -10.68
CA LEU A 16 -16.07 -1.33 -10.58
C LEU A 16 -15.48 -0.57 -11.76
N LEU A 17 -14.67 0.44 -11.46
CA LEU A 17 -13.86 1.17 -12.43
C LEU A 17 -12.38 0.92 -12.12
N THR A 18 -11.58 0.77 -13.17
CA THR A 18 -10.12 0.64 -13.06
C THR A 18 -9.45 1.85 -13.65
N PHE A 19 -8.41 2.33 -12.97
CA PHE A 19 -7.59 3.45 -13.39
C PHE A 19 -6.16 2.99 -13.59
N ASP A 20 -5.45 3.67 -14.48
CA ASP A 20 -4.05 3.36 -14.78
C ASP A 20 -3.14 3.72 -13.59
N THR A 21 -3.47 4.80 -12.86
CA THR A 21 -2.70 5.25 -11.70
C THR A 21 -3.59 5.59 -10.51
N ALA A 22 -3.04 5.50 -9.30
CA ALA A 22 -3.75 5.89 -8.08
C ALA A 22 -4.12 7.39 -8.05
N PRO A 23 -3.28 8.34 -8.51
CA PRO A 23 -3.66 9.74 -8.66
C PRO A 23 -4.86 9.98 -9.57
N ASP A 24 -5.03 9.21 -10.66
CA ASP A 24 -6.20 9.35 -11.54
C ASP A 24 -7.49 8.95 -10.80
N ALA A 25 -7.45 7.84 -10.05
CA ALA A 25 -8.58 7.41 -9.23
C ALA A 25 -8.91 8.43 -8.12
N LEU A 26 -7.88 8.99 -7.46
CA LEU A 26 -8.07 10.02 -6.44
C LEU A 26 -8.66 11.31 -7.03
N ALA A 27 -8.24 11.71 -8.23
CA ALA A 27 -8.78 12.88 -8.91
C ALA A 27 -10.28 12.69 -9.24
N ASP A 28 -10.66 11.49 -9.69
CA ASP A 28 -12.05 11.18 -10.02
C ASP A 28 -12.96 11.12 -8.77
N LEU A 29 -12.41 10.62 -7.65
CA LEU A 29 -13.05 10.68 -6.33
C LEU A 29 -13.26 12.13 -5.88
N MET A 30 -12.22 12.97 -5.95
CA MET A 30 -12.29 14.39 -5.58
C MET A 30 -13.25 15.20 -6.47
N ALA A 31 -13.42 14.77 -7.73
CA ALA A 31 -14.41 15.34 -8.64
C ALA A 31 -15.85 14.89 -8.35
N GLY A 32 -16.04 13.87 -7.50
CA GLY A 32 -17.34 13.30 -7.16
C GLY A 32 -17.90 12.34 -8.22
N ASN A 33 -17.05 11.82 -9.11
CA ASN A 33 -17.47 10.88 -10.16
C ASN A 33 -17.55 9.43 -9.64
N ILE A 34 -16.83 9.14 -8.56
CA ILE A 34 -16.84 7.84 -7.86
C ILE A 34 -16.98 8.06 -6.35
N ASP A 35 -17.50 7.05 -5.66
CA ASP A 35 -17.79 7.15 -4.22
C ASP A 35 -16.62 6.73 -3.32
N VAL A 36 -15.80 5.78 -3.78
CA VAL A 36 -14.72 5.13 -3.01
C VAL A 36 -13.59 4.71 -3.94
N ILE A 37 -12.35 4.80 -3.43
CA ILE A 37 -11.17 4.14 -4.01
C ILE A 37 -10.66 3.04 -3.08
N LEU A 38 -10.10 1.98 -3.65
CA LEU A 38 -9.33 0.96 -2.94
C LEU A 38 -7.85 1.10 -3.33
N ALA A 39 -7.01 1.54 -2.39
CA ALA A 39 -5.58 1.78 -2.60
C ALA A 39 -4.76 1.33 -1.37
N ASP A 40 -3.43 1.46 -1.46
CA ASP A 40 -2.54 1.18 -0.33
C ASP A 40 -2.79 2.16 0.83
N SER A 41 -2.73 1.69 2.07
CA SER A 41 -3.04 2.53 3.23
C SER A 41 -2.10 3.73 3.37
N SER A 42 -0.80 3.58 3.10
CA SER A 42 0.13 4.72 3.16
C SER A 42 -0.22 5.83 2.18
N TYR A 43 -0.71 5.46 0.99
CA TYR A 43 -1.17 6.41 0.00
C TYR A 43 -2.48 7.08 0.42
N ILE A 44 -3.42 6.32 0.98
CA ILE A 44 -4.69 6.88 1.48
C ILE A 44 -4.45 7.84 2.65
N ASP A 45 -3.58 7.48 3.60
CA ASP A 45 -3.27 8.30 4.76
C ASP A 45 -2.69 9.66 4.34
N GLU A 46 -1.75 9.67 3.40
CA GLU A 46 -1.19 10.90 2.83
C GLU A 46 -2.27 11.73 2.09
N ALA A 47 -3.12 11.07 1.29
CA ALA A 47 -4.20 11.76 0.57
C ALA A 47 -5.21 12.40 1.52
N VAL A 48 -5.63 11.69 2.58
CA VAL A 48 -6.56 12.19 3.60
C VAL A 48 -5.94 13.35 4.37
N ALA A 49 -4.69 13.21 4.85
CA ALA A 49 -3.99 14.26 5.59
C ALA A 49 -3.86 15.57 4.79
N ASN A 50 -3.70 15.48 3.47
CA ASN A 50 -3.59 16.64 2.58
C ASN A 50 -4.92 17.12 1.99
N SER A 51 -6.05 16.48 2.33
CA SER A 51 -7.36 16.79 1.72
C SER A 51 -8.08 17.99 2.34
N GLY A 52 -7.62 18.49 3.49
CA GLY A 52 -8.33 19.54 4.24
C GLY A 52 -9.73 19.09 4.67
N ASP A 53 -9.83 17.87 5.21
CA ASP A 53 -11.07 17.20 5.66
C ASP A 53 -12.06 16.81 4.55
N ALA A 54 -11.69 16.96 3.26
CA ALA A 54 -12.53 16.56 2.14
C ALA A 54 -12.63 15.04 1.96
N LEU A 55 -11.61 14.29 2.42
CA LEU A 55 -11.53 12.85 2.33
C LEU A 55 -11.49 12.22 3.72
N LYS A 56 -11.95 10.96 3.80
CA LYS A 56 -11.83 10.13 4.99
C LYS A 56 -11.56 8.68 4.61
N THR A 57 -10.83 7.98 5.45
CA THR A 57 -10.64 6.53 5.33
C THR A 57 -11.90 5.79 5.78
N SER A 58 -12.22 4.67 5.13
CA SER A 58 -13.29 3.76 5.56
C SER A 58 -12.82 2.89 6.73
N ASP A 59 -13.75 2.45 7.58
CA ASP A 59 -13.46 1.48 8.65
C ASP A 59 -13.17 0.05 8.12
N ASN A 60 -13.32 -0.18 6.82
CA ASN A 60 -13.12 -1.48 6.18
C ASN A 60 -11.69 -1.64 5.66
N GLU A 61 -10.71 -1.65 6.56
CA GLU A 61 -9.33 -1.97 6.19
C GLU A 61 -9.19 -3.47 5.89
N VAL A 62 -8.55 -3.80 4.77
CA VAL A 62 -8.39 -5.17 4.28
C VAL A 62 -6.93 -5.45 3.99
N MET A 63 -6.41 -6.56 4.53
CA MET A 63 -5.05 -7.00 4.24
C MET A 63 -5.03 -7.76 2.91
N ILE A 64 -4.42 -7.17 1.88
CA ILE A 64 -4.29 -7.77 0.55
C ILE A 64 -2.82 -8.13 0.31
N GLY A 65 -2.50 -9.42 0.36
CA GLY A 65 -1.14 -9.93 0.18
C GLY A 65 -0.40 -10.16 1.50
N GLY A 66 0.93 -10.24 1.44
CA GLY A 66 1.81 -10.56 2.57
C GLY A 66 2.89 -9.52 2.86
N GLY A 67 2.70 -8.28 2.40
CA GLY A 67 3.66 -7.19 2.49
C GLY A 67 4.36 -6.87 1.17
N VAL A 68 5.25 -5.87 1.21
CA VAL A 68 6.01 -5.37 0.06
C VAL A 68 7.36 -6.09 -0.02
N GLY A 69 7.80 -6.45 -1.22
CA GLY A 69 9.06 -7.15 -1.46
C GLY A 69 9.75 -6.72 -2.75
N ALA A 70 11.06 -6.99 -2.84
CA ALA A 70 11.84 -6.78 -4.05
C ALA A 70 11.69 -7.98 -5.00
N ALA A 71 11.23 -7.73 -6.22
CA ALA A 71 11.07 -8.80 -7.21
C ALA A 71 12.38 -9.06 -7.98
N VAL A 72 12.73 -10.33 -8.12
CA VAL A 72 13.84 -10.82 -8.97
C VAL A 72 13.33 -11.86 -9.96
N ARG A 73 14.08 -12.15 -11.03
CA ARG A 73 13.72 -13.26 -11.93
C ARG A 73 13.87 -14.57 -11.17
N LYS A 74 13.02 -15.55 -11.48
CA LYS A 74 13.03 -16.87 -10.82
C LYS A 74 14.38 -17.60 -10.90
N ALA A 75 15.18 -17.34 -11.94
CA ALA A 75 16.49 -17.94 -12.11
C ALA A 75 17.61 -17.25 -11.31
N ASP A 76 17.40 -16.02 -10.82
CA ASP A 76 18.42 -15.23 -10.11
C ASP A 76 18.49 -15.59 -8.61
N THR A 77 18.65 -16.88 -8.30
CA THR A 77 18.59 -17.38 -6.91
C THR A 77 19.73 -16.86 -6.03
N GLU A 78 20.91 -16.60 -6.59
CA GLU A 78 22.03 -16.02 -5.85
C GLU A 78 21.78 -14.55 -5.46
N LEU A 79 21.17 -13.77 -6.37
CA LEU A 79 20.80 -12.39 -6.08
C LEU A 79 19.71 -12.35 -5.00
N LEU A 80 18.72 -13.24 -5.09
CA LEU A 80 17.68 -13.38 -4.07
C LEU A 80 18.30 -13.61 -2.70
N ALA A 81 19.19 -14.60 -2.57
CA ALA A 81 19.83 -14.93 -1.31
C ALA A 81 20.60 -13.74 -0.69
N LYS A 82 21.34 -12.97 -1.51
CA LYS A 82 22.07 -11.78 -1.04
C LYS A 82 21.13 -10.66 -0.60
N LEU A 83 20.03 -10.44 -1.32
CA LEU A 83 19.03 -9.44 -0.94
C LEU A 83 18.32 -9.83 0.35
N ASP A 84 17.96 -11.10 0.51
CA ASP A 84 17.32 -11.62 1.72
C ASP A 84 18.25 -11.51 2.94
N GLU A 85 19.52 -11.85 2.80
CA GLU A 85 20.52 -11.72 3.87
C GLU A 85 20.72 -10.26 4.29
N ALA A 86 20.89 -9.35 3.31
CA ALA A 86 21.06 -7.93 3.59
C ALA A 86 19.81 -7.32 4.24
N LEU A 87 18.61 -7.70 3.77
CA LEU A 87 17.35 -7.24 4.35
C LEU A 87 17.16 -7.77 5.77
N ALA A 88 17.53 -9.02 6.05
CA ALA A 88 17.48 -9.58 7.39
C ALA A 88 18.41 -8.83 8.35
N ALA A 89 19.64 -8.55 7.92
CA ALA A 89 20.59 -7.76 8.71
C ALA A 89 20.08 -6.33 8.99
N ALA A 90 19.55 -5.64 7.97
CA ALA A 90 19.01 -4.29 8.08
C ALA A 90 17.71 -4.20 8.91
N LYS A 91 16.96 -5.29 9.01
CA LYS A 91 15.82 -5.40 9.93
C LYS A 91 16.32 -5.58 11.36
N ALA A 92 17.28 -6.48 11.57
CA ALA A 92 17.82 -6.80 12.90
C ALA A 92 18.57 -5.61 13.53
N ASP A 93 19.22 -4.76 12.74
CA ASP A 93 19.94 -3.59 13.24
C ASP A 93 19.08 -2.31 13.35
N GLY A 94 17.79 -2.39 12.98
CA GLY A 94 16.84 -1.28 13.05
C GLY A 94 16.92 -0.29 11.89
N THR A 95 17.77 -0.50 10.89
CA THR A 95 17.87 0.38 9.71
C THR A 95 16.54 0.50 8.99
N ILE A 96 15.83 -0.61 8.77
CA ILE A 96 14.52 -0.59 8.11
C ILE A 96 13.47 0.15 8.96
N ASP A 97 13.45 -0.06 10.28
CA ASP A 97 12.53 0.65 11.18
C ASP A 97 12.75 2.17 11.12
N ALA A 98 14.01 2.62 11.16
CA ALA A 98 14.35 4.03 11.04
C ALA A 98 13.91 4.63 9.70
N LEU A 99 14.02 3.87 8.60
CA LEU A 99 13.54 4.31 7.29
C LEU A 99 12.01 4.38 7.24
N ILE A 100 11.30 3.41 7.81
CA ILE A 100 9.82 3.45 7.86
C ILE A 100 9.38 4.68 8.66
N THR A 101 9.89 4.91 9.86
CA THR A 101 9.51 6.07 10.67
C THR A 101 9.84 7.40 9.99
N LYS A 102 10.96 7.47 9.26
CA LYS A 102 11.33 8.69 8.52
C LYS A 102 10.33 9.04 7.42
N HIS A 103 9.82 8.04 6.72
CA HIS A 103 8.97 8.22 5.53
C HIS A 103 7.47 8.10 5.83
N PHE A 104 7.11 7.47 6.94
CA PHE A 104 5.75 7.19 7.41
C PHE A 104 5.66 7.49 8.92
N PRO A 105 5.81 8.77 9.33
CA PRO A 105 5.94 9.17 10.73
C PRO A 105 4.71 8.87 11.60
N GLU A 106 3.55 8.67 10.99
CA GLU A 106 2.30 8.24 11.64
C GLU A 106 2.30 6.78 12.07
N ARG A 107 3.24 5.96 11.58
CA ARG A 107 3.37 4.56 11.95
C ARG A 107 4.26 4.39 13.17
N GLU A 108 3.74 3.78 14.23
CA GLU A 108 4.51 3.46 15.43
C GLU A 108 5.17 2.08 15.33
N GLY A 109 6.50 2.06 15.45
CA GLY A 109 7.31 0.82 15.52
C GLY A 109 7.45 0.27 16.94
N PRO A 110 8.32 -0.74 17.15
CA PRO A 110 9.16 -1.39 16.14
C PRO A 110 8.37 -2.29 15.19
N PHE A 111 8.74 -2.29 13.91
CA PHE A 111 8.07 -3.09 12.89
C PHE A 111 8.68 -4.49 12.76
N TYR A 112 9.99 -4.57 13.01
CA TYR A 112 10.76 -5.82 12.99
C TYR A 112 11.46 -6.03 14.35
N LYS A 113 11.65 -7.30 14.73
CA LYS A 113 12.34 -7.71 15.97
C LYS A 113 13.72 -8.26 15.65
#